data_AF-A0A4Y7Q086-F1
#
_entry.id   AF-A0A4Y7Q086-F1
#
_cell.length_a   1.000
_cell.length_b   1.000
_cell.length_c   1.000
_cell.angle_alpha   90.00
_cell.angle_beta   90.00
_cell.angle_gamma   90.00
#
_symmetry.space_group_name_H-M   'P 1'
#
loop_
_entity.id
_entity.type
_entity.pdbx_description
1 polymer ?
#
loop_
_entity_poly.entity_id
_entity_poly.type
_entity_poly.pdbx_seq_one_letter_code
_entity_poly.pdbx_strand_id
1 'polypeptide(L)'
;SPAKLAVLGPGGVGKTTVAAAIFCNKQIVDKFGEHRTFVSCESLIAAQSLLETLCKAFDAPVQNGKLLKALMSFLELSPCTLLVLDNLETLWDADSETDNVQTLLKTLSSLNVLTVIVTMRGILPPDGVLWTEPALLPLPVLSIEAAKMTYCAISPTNDDVMLDTLLKDRWMKEQSKLISLGGRKKSKSLNISIALSINSPLMKQNEDAFSLLRIIAYLPAGASVTHLSEISPHLENLTEAQTVLFRTGLAYLTASKRLTILSPIRSYISDYYQIESYEMNGIKAFYFDLATKA
;
A
#
# COMPACT_ATOMS: atom_id res chain seq x y z
N SER A 1 16.67 12.45 -18.14
CA SER A 1 16.99 11.79 -16.86
C SER A 1 16.24 10.47 -16.78
N PRO A 2 16.77 9.44 -16.12
CA PRO A 2 16.04 8.21 -15.89
C PRO A 2 14.89 8.46 -14.89
N ALA A 3 13.77 7.76 -15.07
CA ALA A 3 12.61 7.97 -14.21
C ALA A 3 12.78 7.29 -12.84
N LYS A 4 12.26 7.92 -11.80
CA LYS A 4 12.12 7.37 -10.45
C LYS A 4 10.64 7.48 -10.10
N LEU A 5 9.95 6.35 -10.01
CA LEU A 5 8.50 6.28 -9.89
C LEU A 5 8.10 5.47 -8.65
N ALA A 6 7.11 5.96 -7.91
CA ALA A 6 6.49 5.24 -6.81
C ALA A 6 5.04 4.89 -7.18
N VAL A 7 4.75 3.60 -7.30
CA VAL A 7 3.40 3.07 -7.48
C VAL A 7 2.82 2.79 -6.10
N LEU A 8 2.03 3.73 -5.62
CA LEU A 8 1.48 3.74 -4.26
C LEU A 8 0.00 3.36 -4.25
N GLY A 9 -0.57 3.09 -3.08
CA GLY A 9 -1.99 2.78 -2.92
C GLY A 9 -2.27 1.74 -1.82
N PRO A 10 -3.56 1.48 -1.52
CA PRO A 10 -3.95 0.58 -0.44
C PRO A 10 -3.61 -0.89 -0.73
N GLY A 11 -3.67 -1.73 0.30
CA GLY A 11 -3.45 -3.17 0.18
C GLY A 11 -4.39 -3.81 -0.84
N GLY A 12 -3.86 -4.68 -1.71
CA GLY A 12 -4.66 -5.44 -2.68
C GLY A 12 -5.20 -4.66 -3.88
N VAL A 13 -4.87 -3.37 -4.04
CA VAL A 13 -5.34 -2.53 -5.17
C VAL A 13 -4.74 -2.90 -6.54
N GLY A 14 -3.71 -3.76 -6.56
CA GLY A 14 -3.07 -4.22 -7.80
C GLY A 14 -1.76 -3.50 -8.17
N LYS A 15 -1.08 -2.85 -7.22
CA LYS A 15 0.22 -2.17 -7.46
C LYS A 15 1.26 -3.10 -8.12
N THR A 16 1.45 -4.30 -7.58
CA THR A 16 2.34 -5.33 -8.15
C THR A 16 1.93 -5.70 -9.58
N THR A 17 0.62 -5.81 -9.84
CA THR A 17 0.09 -6.09 -11.18
C THR A 17 0.39 -4.96 -12.16
N VAL A 18 0.25 -3.70 -11.74
CA VAL A 18 0.61 -2.53 -12.55
C VAL A 18 2.12 -2.52 -12.82
N ALA A 19 2.95 -2.73 -11.80
CA ALA A 19 4.40 -2.77 -11.98
C ALA A 19 4.83 -3.91 -12.91
N ALA A 20 4.22 -5.10 -12.79
CA ALA A 20 4.47 -6.23 -13.69
C ALA A 20 4.00 -5.93 -15.13
N ALA A 21 2.85 -5.27 -15.30
CA ALA A 21 2.36 -4.87 -16.62
C ALA A 21 3.29 -3.86 -17.30
N ILE A 22 3.83 -2.90 -16.55
CA ILE A 22 4.87 -1.97 -17.04
C ILE A 22 6.12 -2.76 -17.40
N PHE A 23 6.59 -3.63 -16.50
CA PHE A 23 7.81 -4.43 -16.70
C PHE A 23 7.73 -5.27 -17.98
N CYS A 24 6.59 -5.90 -18.27
CA CYS A 24 6.38 -6.73 -19.44
C CYS A 24 5.94 -5.96 -20.71
N ASN A 25 5.71 -4.65 -20.63
CA ASN A 25 5.22 -3.86 -21.76
C ASN A 25 6.22 -3.88 -22.93
N LYS A 26 5.74 -4.04 -24.17
CA LYS A 26 6.59 -4.11 -25.36
C LYS A 26 7.53 -2.92 -25.51
N GLN A 27 7.09 -1.69 -25.24
CA GLN A 27 7.97 -0.50 -25.34
C GLN A 27 9.06 -0.50 -24.26
N ILE A 28 8.77 -1.03 -23.07
CA ILE A 28 9.74 -1.19 -21.99
C ILE A 28 10.74 -2.31 -22.33
N VAL A 29 10.27 -3.41 -22.91
CA VAL A 29 11.12 -4.48 -23.46
C VAL A 29 12.05 -3.93 -24.54
N ASP A 30 11.51 -3.20 -25.51
CA ASP A 30 12.27 -2.67 -26.64
C ASP A 30 13.32 -1.62 -26.17
N LYS A 31 13.03 -0.86 -25.11
CA LYS A 31 13.94 0.18 -24.58
C LYS A 31 15.06 -0.35 -23.70
N PHE A 32 14.75 -1.26 -22.77
CA PHE A 32 15.71 -1.70 -21.74
C PHE A 32 16.24 -3.12 -22.00
N GLY A 33 15.62 -3.89 -22.90
CA GLY A 33 16.08 -5.23 -23.28
C GLY A 33 16.14 -6.19 -22.09
N GLU A 34 17.31 -6.80 -21.91
CA GLU A 34 17.62 -7.71 -20.79
C GLU A 34 18.07 -6.95 -19.53
N HIS A 35 18.36 -5.65 -19.61
CA HIS A 35 18.77 -4.82 -18.47
C HIS A 35 17.57 -4.35 -17.64
N ARG A 36 16.71 -5.30 -17.25
CA ARG A 36 15.55 -5.07 -16.42
C ARG A 36 15.44 -6.14 -15.34
N THR A 37 15.28 -5.70 -14.10
CA THR A 37 15.22 -6.59 -12.95
C THR A 37 13.99 -6.28 -12.10
N PHE A 38 13.27 -7.34 -11.71
CA PHE A 38 12.12 -7.27 -10.82
C PHE A 38 12.45 -8.01 -9.51
N VAL A 39 12.49 -7.30 -8.40
CA VAL A 39 12.82 -7.84 -7.08
C VAL A 39 11.63 -7.68 -6.14
N SER A 40 11.20 -8.78 -5.51
CA SER A 40 10.24 -8.73 -4.40
C SER A 40 10.98 -8.51 -3.07
N CYS A 41 10.55 -7.51 -2.32
CA CYS A 41 11.06 -7.18 -0.99
C CYS A 41 10.29 -7.88 0.14
N GLU A 42 9.24 -8.65 -0.17
CA GLU A 42 8.30 -9.17 0.84
C GLU A 42 8.96 -10.02 1.94
N SER A 43 10.02 -10.76 1.61
CA SER A 43 10.76 -11.60 2.56
C SER A 43 12.02 -10.95 3.14
N LEU A 44 12.30 -9.69 2.80
CA LEU A 44 13.51 -9.00 3.20
C LEU A 44 13.26 -8.18 4.47
N ILE A 45 14.22 -8.26 5.41
CA ILE A 45 14.14 -7.59 6.72
C ILE A 45 15.31 -6.64 6.99
N ALA A 46 16.27 -6.52 6.07
CA ALA A 46 17.44 -5.65 6.20
C ALA A 46 17.93 -5.10 4.85
N ALA A 47 18.52 -3.90 4.85
CA ALA A 47 19.10 -3.27 3.66
C ALA A 47 20.23 -4.11 3.04
N GLN A 48 21.00 -4.81 3.88
CA GLN A 48 22.05 -5.72 3.44
C GLN A 48 21.47 -6.89 2.63
N SER A 49 20.34 -7.46 3.04
CA SER A 49 19.68 -8.54 2.30
C SER A 49 19.12 -8.07 0.95
N LEU A 50 18.62 -6.83 0.88
CA LEU A 50 18.26 -6.20 -0.39
C LEU A 50 19.49 -6.05 -1.30
N LEU A 51 20.60 -5.56 -0.76
CA LEU A 51 21.83 -5.38 -1.53
C LEU A 51 22.37 -6.71 -2.07
N GLU A 52 22.37 -7.78 -1.27
CA GLU A 52 22.74 -9.14 -1.71
C GLU A 52 21.81 -9.65 -2.81
N THR A 53 20.51 -9.41 -2.65
CA THR A 53 19.50 -9.80 -3.64
C THR A 53 19.69 -9.06 -4.95
N LEU A 54 19.99 -7.75 -4.91
CA LEU A 54 20.28 -6.95 -6.10
C LEU A 54 21.56 -7.41 -6.80
N CYS A 55 22.65 -7.65 -6.06
CA CYS A 55 23.88 -8.17 -6.65
C CYS A 55 23.64 -9.49 -7.38
N LYS A 56 22.85 -10.40 -6.80
CA LYS A 56 22.47 -11.67 -7.44
C LYS A 56 21.57 -11.45 -8.65
N ALA A 57 20.57 -10.58 -8.55
CA ALA A 57 19.59 -10.37 -9.61
C ALA A 57 20.16 -9.63 -10.83
N PHE A 58 21.26 -8.89 -10.65
CA PHE A 58 22.01 -8.24 -11.73
C PHE A 58 23.25 -9.03 -12.16
N ASP A 59 23.52 -10.20 -11.55
CA ASP A 59 24.77 -10.96 -11.73
C ASP A 59 26.04 -10.08 -11.59
N ALA A 60 26.01 -9.15 -10.63
CA ALA A 60 27.11 -8.21 -10.42
C ALA A 60 28.37 -8.94 -9.92
N PRO A 61 29.57 -8.66 -10.49
CA PRO A 61 30.80 -9.34 -10.12
C PRO A 61 31.31 -8.86 -8.76
N VAL A 62 30.88 -9.54 -7.70
CA VAL A 62 31.28 -9.21 -6.32
C VAL A 62 32.73 -9.62 -6.06
N GLN A 63 33.57 -8.65 -5.73
CA GLN A 63 34.95 -8.88 -5.28
C GLN A 63 35.13 -8.47 -3.82
N ASN A 64 35.79 -9.30 -3.02
CA ASN A 64 36.19 -9.02 -1.63
C ASN A 64 35.04 -8.58 -0.69
N GLY A 65 33.82 -9.08 -0.91
CA GLY A 65 32.65 -8.78 -0.07
C GLY A 65 32.11 -7.34 -0.15
N LYS A 66 32.66 -6.48 -1.01
CA LYS A 66 32.19 -5.09 -1.18
C LYS A 66 31.00 -5.00 -2.14
N LEU A 67 29.84 -5.49 -1.70
CA LEU A 67 28.64 -5.61 -2.51
C LEU A 67 28.18 -4.29 -3.14
N LEU A 68 28.05 -3.21 -2.35
CA LEU A 68 27.56 -1.92 -2.84
C LEU A 68 28.44 -1.37 -3.94
N LYS A 69 29.77 -1.42 -3.75
CA LYS A 69 30.72 -0.97 -4.75
C LYS A 69 30.61 -1.79 -6.05
N ALA A 70 30.51 -3.11 -5.93
CA ALA A 70 30.37 -3.99 -7.09
C ALA A 70 29.08 -3.71 -7.87
N LEU A 71 27.95 -3.58 -7.18
CA LEU A 71 26.66 -3.26 -7.80
C LEU A 71 26.69 -1.88 -8.48
N MET A 72 27.20 -0.86 -7.80
CA MET A 72 27.28 0.50 -8.36
C MET A 72 28.16 0.53 -9.60
N SER A 73 29.37 -0.05 -9.55
CA SER A 73 30.26 -0.11 -10.73
C SER A 73 29.66 -0.92 -11.88
N PHE A 74 28.92 -2.01 -11.59
CA PHE A 74 28.21 -2.77 -12.62
C PHE A 74 27.13 -1.93 -13.29
N LEU A 75 26.28 -1.26 -12.50
CA LEU A 75 25.18 -0.44 -13.01
C LEU A 75 25.69 0.79 -13.77
N GLU A 76 26.76 1.45 -13.31
CA GLU A 76 27.38 2.59 -14.01
C GLU A 76 27.90 2.25 -15.41
N LEU A 77 28.39 1.02 -15.59
CA LEU A 77 28.89 0.51 -16.87
C LEU A 77 27.77 -0.12 -17.73
N SER A 78 26.61 -0.36 -17.14
CA SER A 78 25.48 -0.96 -17.83
C SER A 78 24.77 0.06 -18.73
N PRO A 79 24.11 -0.38 -19.82
CA PRO A 79 23.15 0.44 -20.54
C PRO A 79 22.01 0.92 -19.63
N CYS A 80 21.12 1.76 -20.18
CA CYS A 80 19.90 2.17 -19.48
C CYS A 80 19.21 0.94 -18.86
N THR A 81 19.10 0.92 -17.54
CA THR A 81 18.65 -0.24 -16.75
C THR A 81 17.35 0.10 -16.03
N LEU A 82 16.44 -0.87 -15.91
CA LEU A 82 15.21 -0.75 -15.11
C LEU A 82 15.29 -1.65 -13.87
N LEU A 83 15.02 -1.08 -12.71
CA LEU A 83 14.85 -1.81 -11.46
C LEU A 83 13.43 -1.60 -10.93
N VAL A 84 12.71 -2.70 -10.67
CA VAL A 84 11.45 -2.71 -9.94
C VAL A 84 11.68 -3.32 -8.55
N LEU A 85 11.34 -2.57 -7.51
CA LEU A 85 11.31 -3.05 -6.13
C LEU A 85 9.84 -3.16 -5.69
N ASP A 86 9.35 -4.38 -5.54
CA ASP A 86 7.97 -4.67 -5.19
C ASP A 86 7.80 -4.91 -3.68
N ASN A 87 6.73 -4.40 -3.08
CA ASN A 87 6.41 -4.50 -1.65
C ASN A 87 7.51 -3.94 -0.74
N LEU A 88 8.07 -2.78 -1.07
CA LEU A 88 9.21 -2.20 -0.34
C LEU A 88 8.85 -1.74 1.10
N GLU A 89 7.55 -1.66 1.45
CA GLU A 89 7.11 -1.33 2.81
C GLU A 89 7.67 -2.27 3.89
N THR A 90 7.98 -3.53 3.55
CA THR A 90 8.54 -4.50 4.51
C THR A 90 9.92 -4.09 5.05
N LEU A 91 10.68 -3.36 4.24
CA LEU A 91 11.99 -2.82 4.59
C LEU A 91 11.90 -1.38 5.06
N TRP A 92 11.06 -0.57 4.39
CA TRP A 92 10.97 0.86 4.65
C TRP A 92 10.30 1.20 5.98
N ASP A 93 9.36 0.38 6.43
CA ASP A 93 8.65 0.58 7.69
C ASP A 93 9.26 -0.21 8.85
N ALA A 94 10.47 -0.76 8.67
CA ALA A 94 11.22 -1.46 9.70
C ALA A 94 12.07 -0.46 10.52
N ASP A 95 11.82 -0.40 11.83
CA ASP A 95 12.37 0.62 12.74
C ASP A 95 13.90 0.74 12.70
N SER A 96 14.60 -0.39 12.60
CA SER A 96 16.07 -0.43 12.65
C SER A 96 16.75 -0.25 11.29
N GLU A 97 15.98 -0.27 10.18
CA GLU A 97 16.53 -0.36 8.83
C GLU A 97 16.14 0.80 7.93
N THR A 98 15.18 1.63 8.33
CA THR A 98 14.66 2.74 7.51
C THR A 98 15.80 3.62 6.98
N ASP A 99 16.73 4.06 7.85
CA ASP A 99 17.88 4.90 7.46
C ASP A 99 18.84 4.21 6.49
N ASN A 100 19.08 2.90 6.68
CA ASN A 100 19.96 2.10 5.83
C ASN A 100 19.33 1.92 4.44
N VAL A 101 18.04 1.62 4.39
CA VAL A 101 17.26 1.47 3.14
C VAL A 101 17.20 2.80 2.42
N GLN A 102 16.93 3.90 3.13
CA GLN A 102 16.95 5.27 2.58
C GLN A 102 18.30 5.61 1.97
N THR A 103 19.39 5.32 2.67
CA THR A 103 20.75 5.55 2.17
C THR A 103 21.00 4.74 0.90
N LEU A 104 20.63 3.46 0.89
CA LEU A 104 20.78 2.59 -0.28
C LEU A 104 19.94 3.09 -1.48
N LEU A 105 18.67 3.43 -1.27
CA LEU A 105 17.80 3.97 -2.31
C LEU A 105 18.33 5.30 -2.86
N LYS A 106 18.82 6.19 -1.99
CA LYS A 106 19.46 7.44 -2.40
C LYS A 106 20.68 7.18 -3.28
N THR A 107 21.56 6.25 -2.88
CA THR A 107 22.74 5.86 -3.66
C THR A 107 22.37 5.23 -5.01
N LEU A 108 21.40 4.32 -5.06
CA LEU A 108 20.95 3.74 -6.33
C LEU A 108 20.27 4.80 -7.21
N SER A 109 19.50 5.70 -6.61
CA SER A 109 18.73 6.71 -7.35
C SER A 109 19.61 7.79 -7.98
N SER A 110 20.84 8.02 -7.49
CA SER A 110 21.77 8.99 -8.06
C SER A 110 22.37 8.56 -9.41
N LEU A 111 22.22 7.27 -9.79
CA LEU A 111 22.69 6.77 -11.08
C LEU A 111 21.84 7.29 -12.24
N ASN A 112 22.49 7.96 -13.19
CA ASN A 112 21.88 8.54 -14.39
C ASN A 112 21.43 7.50 -15.44
N VAL A 113 21.82 6.24 -15.26
CA VAL A 113 21.46 5.12 -16.14
C VAL A 113 20.33 4.26 -15.58
N LEU A 114 20.02 4.39 -14.29
CA LEU A 114 19.07 3.51 -13.60
C LEU A 114 17.69 4.15 -13.54
N THR A 115 16.68 3.53 -14.15
CA THR A 115 15.26 3.82 -13.89
C THR A 115 14.79 2.96 -12.72
N VAL A 116 14.10 3.56 -11.75
CA VAL A 116 13.62 2.85 -10.55
C VAL A 116 12.11 2.96 -10.46
N ILE A 117 11.44 1.83 -10.25
CA ILE A 117 10.03 1.77 -9.88
C ILE A 117 9.93 1.09 -8.53
N VAL A 118 9.25 1.69 -7.58
CA VAL A 118 8.92 1.04 -6.30
C VAL A 118 7.42 0.82 -6.22
N THR A 119 7.00 -0.31 -5.65
CA THR A 119 5.61 -0.49 -5.21
C THR A 119 5.60 -0.51 -3.69
N MET A 120 4.70 0.30 -3.11
CA MET A 120 4.56 0.38 -1.66
C MET A 120 3.12 0.66 -1.26
N ARG A 121 2.76 0.24 -0.04
CA ARG A 121 1.52 0.69 0.59
C ARG A 121 1.54 2.18 0.90
N GLY A 122 0.35 2.75 0.93
CA GLY A 122 0.11 4.11 1.35
C GLY A 122 0.14 5.15 0.25
N ILE A 123 0.38 6.41 0.63
CA ILE A 123 0.28 7.57 -0.26
C ILE A 123 1.56 8.40 -0.32
N LEU A 124 2.53 8.11 0.53
CA LEU A 124 3.81 8.80 0.61
C LEU A 124 4.89 7.90 0.03
N PRO A 125 5.70 8.38 -0.92
CA PRO A 125 6.84 7.62 -1.41
C PRO A 125 7.97 7.62 -0.37
N PRO A 126 8.95 6.71 -0.48
CA PRO A 126 10.08 6.72 0.43
C PRO A 126 10.94 7.98 0.26
N ASP A 127 11.40 8.52 1.38
CA ASP A 127 12.28 9.68 1.44
C ASP A 127 13.68 9.38 0.86
N GLY A 128 14.44 10.44 0.57
CA GLY A 128 15.82 10.31 0.09
C GLY A 128 15.98 10.04 -1.41
N VAL A 129 14.89 9.83 -2.14
CA VAL A 129 14.87 9.72 -3.61
C VAL A 129 14.23 10.96 -4.21
N LEU A 130 14.86 11.52 -5.26
CA LEU A 130 14.27 12.57 -6.07
C LEU A 130 13.29 11.94 -7.07
N TRP A 131 12.03 11.79 -6.66
CA TRP A 131 10.96 11.25 -7.48
C TRP A 131 10.70 12.11 -8.72
N THR A 132 10.36 11.46 -9.84
CA THR A 132 10.08 12.16 -11.09
C THR A 132 8.75 12.91 -11.00
N GLU A 133 8.79 14.20 -11.32
CA GLU A 133 7.61 15.07 -11.33
C GLU A 133 6.94 15.12 -12.72
N PRO A 134 5.60 15.19 -12.79
CA PRO A 134 4.67 15.12 -11.66
C PRO A 134 4.64 13.72 -11.03
N ALA A 135 4.67 13.68 -9.69
CA ALA A 135 4.58 12.42 -8.95
C ALA A 135 3.30 11.65 -9.31
N LEU A 136 3.41 10.32 -9.41
CA LEU A 136 2.25 9.47 -9.64
C LEU A 136 1.30 9.55 -8.44
N LEU A 137 0.04 9.85 -8.69
CA LEU A 137 -0.99 9.74 -7.66
C LEU A 137 -1.11 8.28 -7.20
N PRO A 138 -1.34 8.02 -5.91
CA PRO A 138 -1.62 6.67 -5.43
C PRO A 138 -2.76 6.04 -6.23
N LEU A 139 -2.61 4.76 -6.55
CA LEU A 139 -3.62 4.03 -7.30
C LEU A 139 -4.95 4.09 -6.55
N PRO A 140 -6.00 4.64 -7.17
CA PRO A 140 -7.29 4.71 -6.55
C PRO A 140 -7.85 3.29 -6.44
N VAL A 141 -8.70 3.09 -5.43
CA VAL A 141 -9.61 1.96 -5.44
C VAL A 141 -10.46 2.05 -6.71
N LEU A 142 -10.67 0.91 -7.38
CA LEU A 142 -11.48 0.87 -8.61
C LEU A 142 -12.82 1.55 -8.38
N SER A 143 -13.25 2.36 -9.35
CA SER A 143 -14.62 2.86 -9.36
C SER A 143 -15.59 1.69 -9.42
N ILE A 144 -16.85 1.91 -9.06
CA ILE A 144 -17.86 0.86 -9.10
C ILE A 144 -17.97 0.30 -10.53
N GLU A 145 -17.92 1.15 -11.54
CA GLU A 145 -17.97 0.78 -12.96
C GLU A 145 -16.74 -0.05 -13.36
N ALA A 146 -15.53 0.37 -12.97
CA ALA A 146 -14.30 -0.37 -13.25
C ALA A 146 -14.23 -1.72 -12.51
N ALA A 147 -14.77 -1.78 -11.29
CA ALA A 147 -14.90 -3.01 -10.52
C ALA A 147 -15.90 -3.97 -11.18
N LYS A 148 -17.06 -3.47 -11.64
CA LYS A 148 -18.04 -4.22 -12.41
C LYS A 148 -17.43 -4.80 -13.70
N MET A 149 -16.74 -3.98 -14.49
CA MET A 149 -16.06 -4.44 -15.70
C MET A 149 -15.02 -5.51 -15.41
N THR A 150 -14.16 -5.29 -14.39
CA THR A 150 -13.16 -6.28 -13.96
C THR A 150 -13.82 -7.59 -13.53
N TYR A 151 -14.92 -7.52 -12.80
CA TYR A 151 -15.67 -8.70 -12.39
C TYR A 151 -16.28 -9.43 -13.60
N CYS A 152 -16.92 -8.73 -14.53
CA CYS A 152 -17.49 -9.32 -15.74
C CYS A 152 -16.42 -9.95 -16.65
N ALA A 153 -15.21 -9.38 -16.69
CA ALA A 153 -14.08 -9.96 -17.41
C ALA A 153 -13.63 -11.31 -16.84
N ILE A 154 -13.83 -11.54 -15.54
CA ILE A 154 -13.46 -12.79 -14.86
C ILE A 154 -14.66 -13.77 -14.81
N SER A 155 -15.87 -13.25 -14.65
CA SER A 155 -17.12 -13.99 -14.53
C SER A 155 -18.17 -13.36 -15.46
N PRO A 156 -18.23 -13.78 -16.74
CA PRO A 156 -19.14 -13.19 -17.72
C PRO A 156 -20.60 -13.25 -17.25
N THR A 157 -21.28 -12.10 -17.27
CA THR A 157 -22.71 -11.97 -17.01
C THR A 157 -23.26 -10.82 -17.85
N ASN A 158 -24.47 -10.97 -18.38
CA ASN A 158 -25.06 -10.02 -19.34
C ASN A 158 -26.08 -9.04 -18.70
N ASP A 159 -26.39 -9.18 -17.41
CA ASP A 159 -27.42 -8.38 -16.75
C ASP A 159 -26.83 -7.37 -15.75
N ASP A 160 -26.77 -6.09 -16.14
CA ASP A 160 -26.17 -5.00 -15.35
C ASP A 160 -27.04 -4.60 -14.13
N VAL A 161 -28.37 -4.70 -14.24
CA VAL A 161 -29.31 -4.44 -13.13
C VAL A 161 -29.25 -5.53 -12.07
N MET A 162 -28.98 -6.77 -12.47
CA MET A 162 -28.70 -7.87 -11.54
C MET A 162 -27.30 -7.76 -10.96
N LEU A 163 -26.35 -7.10 -11.61
CA LEU A 163 -24.96 -7.06 -11.17
C LEU A 163 -24.78 -6.36 -9.82
N ASP A 164 -25.45 -5.22 -9.57
CA ASP A 164 -25.36 -4.53 -8.27
C ASP A 164 -25.97 -5.35 -7.13
N THR A 165 -27.15 -5.90 -7.37
CA THR A 165 -27.83 -6.77 -6.42
C THR A 165 -27.05 -8.05 -6.20
N LEU A 166 -26.49 -8.63 -7.26
CA LEU A 166 -25.68 -9.85 -7.22
C LEU A 166 -24.31 -9.61 -6.60
N LEU A 167 -23.68 -8.44 -6.75
CA LEU A 167 -22.46 -8.07 -6.04
C LEU A 167 -22.73 -7.82 -4.56
N LYS A 168 -23.84 -7.17 -4.20
CA LYS A 168 -24.26 -7.02 -2.80
C LYS A 168 -24.66 -8.35 -2.17
N ASP A 169 -25.46 -9.15 -2.85
CA ASP A 169 -25.92 -10.46 -2.39
C ASP A 169 -24.77 -11.46 -2.36
N ARG A 170 -23.86 -11.47 -3.35
CA ARG A 170 -22.62 -12.25 -3.28
C ARG A 170 -21.74 -11.72 -2.18
N TRP A 171 -21.54 -10.42 -2.01
CA TRP A 171 -20.76 -9.91 -0.88
C TRP A 171 -21.38 -10.37 0.45
N MET A 172 -22.68 -10.22 0.66
CA MET A 172 -23.36 -10.65 1.89
C MET A 172 -23.33 -12.17 2.09
N LYS A 173 -23.49 -12.96 1.02
CA LYS A 173 -23.53 -14.43 1.06
C LYS A 173 -22.13 -15.06 1.08
N GLU A 174 -21.17 -14.41 0.45
CA GLU A 174 -19.78 -14.84 0.32
C GLU A 174 -18.87 -14.17 1.36
N GLN A 175 -19.24 -13.12 2.08
CA GLN A 175 -18.44 -12.61 3.21
C GLN A 175 -18.22 -13.72 4.25
N SER A 176 -19.24 -14.55 4.50
CA SER A 176 -19.14 -15.73 5.38
C SER A 176 -18.59 -16.99 4.67
N LYS A 177 -18.69 -17.08 3.33
CA LYS A 177 -18.33 -18.27 2.52
C LYS A 177 -16.99 -18.17 1.77
N LEU A 178 -16.49 -17.01 1.39
CA LEU A 178 -15.12 -16.77 0.89
C LEU A 178 -14.11 -17.10 1.98
N ILE A 179 -14.48 -16.94 3.25
CA ILE A 179 -13.75 -17.45 4.42
C ILE A 179 -13.54 -18.98 4.35
N SER A 180 -14.43 -19.73 3.69
CA SER A 180 -14.41 -21.20 3.69
C SER A 180 -14.32 -21.90 2.33
N LEU A 181 -14.65 -21.26 1.19
CA LEU A 181 -14.81 -21.92 -0.11
C LEU A 181 -13.84 -21.44 -1.21
N GLY A 182 -13.08 -20.36 -0.99
CA GLY A 182 -11.94 -19.96 -1.81
C GLY A 182 -10.66 -20.73 -1.43
N GLY A 183 -10.75 -22.06 -1.39
CA GLY A 183 -9.63 -22.97 -1.18
C GLY A 183 -8.72 -22.63 0.01
N ARG A 184 -9.24 -22.38 1.23
CA ARG A 184 -8.49 -22.11 2.50
C ARG A 184 -7.32 -21.08 2.45
N LYS A 185 -6.90 -20.55 1.31
CA LYS A 185 -5.64 -19.79 1.12
C LYS A 185 -5.89 -18.32 0.77
N LYS A 186 -6.92 -17.95 -0.01
CA LYS A 186 -7.11 -16.56 -0.48
C LYS A 186 -7.86 -15.62 0.50
N SER A 187 -8.93 -16.06 1.15
CA SER A 187 -9.55 -15.24 2.22
C SER A 187 -8.67 -15.19 3.47
N LYS A 188 -7.98 -16.30 3.77
CA LYS A 188 -6.88 -16.27 4.73
C LYS A 188 -5.80 -15.28 4.31
N SER A 189 -5.35 -15.25 3.05
CA SER A 189 -4.29 -14.31 2.64
C SER A 189 -4.72 -12.85 2.78
N LEU A 190 -5.98 -12.50 2.51
CA LEU A 190 -6.45 -11.13 2.71
C LEU A 190 -6.52 -10.78 4.20
N ASN A 191 -7.15 -11.61 5.03
CA ASN A 191 -7.18 -11.40 6.49
C ASN A 191 -5.78 -11.39 7.10
N ILE A 192 -4.88 -12.26 6.63
CA ILE A 192 -3.45 -12.27 6.99
C ILE A 192 -2.82 -10.95 6.56
N SER A 193 -3.08 -10.45 5.35
CA SER A 193 -2.49 -9.18 4.89
C SER A 193 -2.97 -7.96 5.67
N ILE A 194 -4.22 -7.98 6.15
CA ILE A 194 -4.78 -6.96 7.03
C ILE A 194 -4.16 -7.10 8.42
N ALA A 195 -4.11 -8.33 8.96
CA ALA A 195 -3.47 -8.62 10.23
C ALA A 195 -1.99 -8.22 10.24
N LEU A 196 -1.24 -8.47 9.16
CA LEU A 196 0.15 -8.06 9.01
C LEU A 196 0.29 -6.55 9.04
N SER A 197 -0.61 -5.81 8.38
CA SER A 197 -0.62 -4.34 8.45
C SER A 197 -0.96 -3.81 9.84
N ILE A 198 -1.91 -4.42 10.54
CA ILE A 198 -2.28 -4.03 11.91
C ILE A 198 -1.17 -4.38 12.90
N ASN A 199 -0.44 -5.47 12.66
CA ASN A 199 0.66 -5.91 13.51
C ASN A 199 2.02 -5.36 13.11
N SER A 200 2.07 -4.45 12.14
CA SER A 200 3.32 -3.80 11.71
C SER A 200 3.89 -2.95 12.85
N PRO A 201 5.21 -2.71 12.87
CA PRO A 201 5.84 -1.87 13.90
C PRO A 201 5.20 -0.48 13.98
N LEU A 202 4.94 0.16 12.84
CA LEU A 202 4.26 1.46 12.75
C LEU A 202 2.90 1.49 13.44
N MET A 203 2.08 0.44 13.28
CA MET A 203 0.77 0.37 13.96
C MET A 203 0.92 0.07 15.44
N LYS A 204 1.84 -0.83 15.83
CA LYS A 204 2.01 -1.23 17.24
C LYS A 204 2.58 -0.12 18.11
N GLN A 205 3.35 0.80 17.53
CA GLN A 205 3.93 1.94 18.24
C GLN A 205 2.99 3.14 18.35
N ASN A 206 1.89 3.15 17.58
CA ASN A 206 0.99 4.29 17.52
C ASN A 206 -0.44 3.85 17.89
N GLU A 207 -0.77 3.92 19.18
CA GLU A 207 -2.09 3.56 19.71
C GLU A 207 -3.20 4.46 19.13
N ASP A 208 -2.90 5.74 18.89
CA ASP A 208 -3.82 6.69 18.28
C ASP A 208 -4.24 6.28 16.85
N ALA A 209 -3.31 5.74 16.06
CA ALA A 209 -3.59 5.20 14.73
C ALA A 209 -4.57 4.04 14.79
N PHE A 210 -4.39 3.13 15.76
CA PHE A 210 -5.29 2.01 15.93
C PHE A 210 -6.68 2.46 16.42
N SER A 211 -6.74 3.41 17.34
CA SER A 211 -8.00 4.01 17.77
C SER A 211 -8.72 4.71 16.62
N LEU A 212 -8.00 5.51 15.83
CA LEU A 212 -8.54 6.15 14.64
C LEU A 212 -9.05 5.12 13.62
N LEU A 213 -8.36 3.99 13.44
CA LEU A 213 -8.81 2.92 12.55
C LEU A 213 -10.15 2.32 12.99
N ARG A 214 -10.35 2.07 14.28
CA ARG A 214 -11.62 1.59 14.83
C ARG A 214 -12.75 2.59 14.64
N ILE A 215 -12.48 3.88 14.87
CA ILE A 215 -13.44 4.97 14.65
C ILE A 215 -13.87 5.00 13.17
N ILE A 216 -12.91 4.98 12.24
CA ILE A 216 -13.21 5.02 10.80
C ILE A 216 -13.89 3.73 10.33
N ALA A 217 -13.58 2.57 10.92
CA ALA A 217 -14.28 1.32 10.66
C ALA A 217 -15.74 1.37 11.12
N TYR A 218 -16.00 2.00 12.28
CA TYR A 218 -17.35 2.19 12.80
C TYR A 218 -18.19 3.16 11.94
N LEU A 219 -17.56 4.15 11.31
CA LEU A 219 -18.24 5.11 10.42
C LEU A 219 -18.27 4.60 8.96
N PRO A 220 -19.39 4.07 8.44
CA PRO A 220 -19.44 3.35 7.16
C PRO A 220 -19.00 4.19 5.95
N ALA A 221 -19.21 5.51 5.98
CA ALA A 221 -18.75 6.45 4.95
C ALA A 221 -17.40 7.12 5.28
N GLY A 222 -16.69 6.61 6.28
CA GLY A 222 -15.53 7.26 6.88
C GLY A 222 -15.88 8.59 7.52
N ALA A 223 -14.90 9.48 7.65
CA ALA A 223 -15.08 10.82 8.21
C ALA A 223 -14.35 11.88 7.39
N SER A 224 -14.85 13.11 7.39
CA SER A 224 -14.13 14.25 6.80
C SER A 224 -12.89 14.54 7.63
N VAL A 225 -11.73 14.76 7.00
CA VAL A 225 -10.51 15.10 7.74
C VAL A 225 -10.64 16.39 8.55
N THR A 226 -11.56 17.29 8.18
CA THR A 226 -11.84 18.55 8.89
C THR A 226 -12.48 18.37 10.25
N HIS A 227 -13.21 17.26 10.46
CA HIS A 227 -13.95 17.01 11.70
C HIS A 227 -13.33 15.89 12.54
N LEU A 228 -12.20 15.31 12.10
CA LEU A 228 -11.57 14.21 12.82
C LEU A 228 -11.19 14.62 14.25
N SER A 229 -10.64 15.82 14.45
CA SER A 229 -10.28 16.31 15.79
C SER A 229 -11.49 16.43 16.72
N GLU A 230 -12.68 16.72 16.19
CA GLU A 230 -13.91 16.81 16.97
C GLU A 230 -14.52 15.43 17.24
N ILE A 231 -14.40 14.50 16.30
CA ILE A 231 -14.90 13.11 16.41
C ILE A 231 -14.04 12.29 17.36
N SER A 232 -12.72 12.52 17.36
CA SER A 232 -11.74 11.76 18.14
C SER A 232 -10.92 12.69 19.04
N PRO A 233 -11.57 13.39 20.00
CA PRO A 233 -10.91 14.39 20.84
C PRO A 233 -9.93 13.78 21.84
N HIS A 234 -9.96 12.47 22.04
CA HIS A 234 -9.06 11.73 22.92
C HIS A 234 -7.71 11.38 22.28
N LEU A 235 -7.57 11.55 20.95
CA LEU A 235 -6.30 11.27 20.28
C LEU A 235 -5.33 12.42 20.54
N GLU A 236 -4.14 12.09 21.05
CA GLU A 236 -3.10 13.08 21.34
C GLU A 236 -2.47 13.59 20.05
N ASN A 237 -2.19 12.70 19.10
CA ASN A 237 -1.46 12.98 17.87
C ASN A 237 -2.21 12.53 16.61
N LEU A 238 -3.35 13.18 16.31
CA LEU A 238 -4.19 12.86 15.16
C LEU A 238 -3.43 12.86 13.82
N THR A 239 -2.56 13.84 13.57
CA THR A 239 -1.81 13.93 12.31
C THR A 239 -0.87 12.74 12.12
N GLU A 240 -0.22 12.29 13.20
CA GLU A 240 0.65 11.13 13.18
C GLU A 240 -0.17 9.85 12.95
N ALA A 241 -1.28 9.71 13.67
CA ALA A 241 -2.24 8.62 13.49
C ALA A 241 -2.71 8.50 12.03
N GLN A 242 -3.11 9.61 11.41
CA GLN A 242 -3.47 9.65 10.00
C GLN A 242 -2.31 9.20 9.10
N THR A 243 -1.11 9.70 9.36
CA THR A 243 0.10 9.36 8.59
C THR A 243 0.41 7.87 8.67
N VAL A 244 0.33 7.27 9.86
CA VAL A 244 0.52 5.82 10.07
C VAL A 244 -0.54 5.02 9.32
N LEU A 245 -1.82 5.41 9.38
CA LEU A 245 -2.89 4.74 8.63
C LEU A 245 -2.73 4.83 7.12
N PHE A 246 -2.20 5.96 6.64
CA PHE A 246 -1.86 6.09 5.23
C PHE A 246 -0.66 5.22 4.88
N ARG A 247 0.47 5.28 5.60
CA ARG A 247 1.67 4.47 5.30
C ARG A 247 1.38 2.97 5.27
N THR A 248 0.59 2.49 6.21
CA THR A 248 0.19 1.07 6.30
C THR A 248 -0.79 0.64 5.19
N GLY A 249 -1.37 1.60 4.46
CA GLY A 249 -2.38 1.37 3.43
C GLY A 249 -3.70 0.85 4.00
N LEU A 250 -3.93 0.99 5.31
CA LEU A 250 -5.17 0.60 5.99
C LEU A 250 -6.28 1.62 5.74
N ALA A 251 -5.92 2.90 5.59
CA ALA A 251 -6.83 3.96 5.21
C ALA A 251 -6.33 4.71 3.97
N TYR A 252 -7.26 5.37 3.30
CA TYR A 252 -6.97 6.23 2.15
C TYR A 252 -7.87 7.47 2.20
N LEU A 253 -7.44 8.51 1.49
CA LEU A 253 -8.19 9.75 1.34
C LEU A 253 -8.98 9.72 0.04
N THR A 254 -10.29 9.98 0.12
CA THR A 254 -11.14 10.17 -1.07
C THR A 254 -10.88 11.54 -1.71
N ALA A 255 -11.31 11.73 -2.97
CA ALA A 255 -11.30 13.04 -3.63
C ALA A 255 -12.05 14.12 -2.83
N SER A 256 -13.09 13.73 -2.08
CA SER A 256 -13.85 14.59 -1.17
C SER A 256 -13.17 14.86 0.18
N LYS A 257 -11.86 14.57 0.32
CA LYS A 257 -11.10 14.75 1.57
C LYS A 257 -11.69 14.00 2.77
N ARG A 258 -12.26 12.82 2.52
CA ARG A 258 -12.73 11.91 3.58
C ARG A 258 -11.72 10.80 3.80
N LEU A 259 -11.33 10.61 5.05
CA LEU A 259 -10.56 9.45 5.50
C LEU A 259 -11.51 8.24 5.54
N THR A 260 -11.18 7.20 4.80
CA THR A 260 -11.99 5.98 4.73
C THR A 260 -11.10 4.75 4.61
N ILE A 261 -11.70 3.57 4.77
CA ILE A 261 -11.03 2.27 4.65
C ILE A 261 -11.80 1.38 3.68
N LEU A 262 -11.10 0.40 3.10
CA LEU A 262 -11.71 -0.60 2.22
C LEU A 262 -12.70 -1.49 2.98
N SER A 263 -13.78 -1.91 2.31
CA SER A 263 -14.82 -2.79 2.90
C SER A 263 -14.27 -4.04 3.61
N PRO A 264 -13.28 -4.78 3.05
CA PRO A 264 -12.69 -5.92 3.75
C PRO A 264 -11.95 -5.54 5.05
N ILE A 265 -11.26 -4.39 5.07
CA ILE A 265 -10.58 -3.88 6.26
C ILE A 265 -11.63 -3.52 7.31
N ARG A 266 -12.72 -2.86 6.89
CA ARG A 266 -13.85 -2.52 7.77
C ARG A 266 -14.45 -3.77 8.43
N SER A 267 -14.80 -4.78 7.63
CA SER A 267 -15.32 -6.04 8.16
C SER A 267 -14.34 -6.66 9.16
N TYR A 268 -13.07 -6.77 8.78
CA TYR A 268 -12.05 -7.35 9.65
C TYR A 268 -11.94 -6.60 10.98
N ILE A 269 -11.92 -5.26 10.96
CA ILE A 269 -11.88 -4.48 12.20
C ILE A 269 -13.15 -4.69 13.02
N SER A 270 -14.34 -4.61 12.42
CA SER A 270 -15.60 -4.82 13.12
C SER A 270 -15.76 -6.22 13.73
N ASP A 271 -15.19 -7.24 13.09
CA ASP A 271 -15.28 -8.64 13.54
C ASP A 271 -14.31 -8.96 14.68
N TYR A 272 -13.11 -8.36 14.69
CA TYR A 272 -12.04 -8.70 15.63
C TYR A 272 -11.74 -7.63 16.69
N TYR A 273 -12.11 -6.36 16.44
CA TYR A 273 -11.77 -5.22 17.30
C TYR A 273 -12.99 -4.31 17.49
N GLN A 274 -13.70 -4.53 18.60
CA GLN A 274 -14.85 -3.71 18.96
C GLN A 274 -14.41 -2.28 19.27
N ILE A 275 -15.29 -1.32 18.92
CA ILE A 275 -15.10 0.08 19.29
C ILE A 275 -15.17 0.23 20.81
N GLU A 276 -14.25 1.01 21.36
CA GLU A 276 -14.16 1.23 22.80
C GLU A 276 -15.12 2.34 23.25
N SER A 277 -15.46 2.35 24.54
CA SER A 277 -16.51 3.24 25.06
C SER A 277 -16.16 4.72 24.95
N TYR A 278 -14.89 5.09 25.15
CA TYR A 278 -14.45 6.49 25.00
C TYR A 278 -14.47 6.95 23.53
N GLU A 279 -14.10 6.07 22.58
CA GLU A 279 -14.17 6.34 21.15
C GLU A 279 -15.62 6.60 20.72
N MET A 280 -16.52 5.74 21.19
CA MET A 280 -17.96 5.87 20.96
C MET A 280 -18.51 7.17 21.55
N ASN A 281 -18.04 7.59 22.72
CA ASN A 281 -18.47 8.82 23.36
C ASN A 281 -18.05 10.05 22.55
N GLY A 282 -16.82 10.08 22.01
CA GLY A 282 -16.36 11.15 21.11
C GLY A 282 -17.23 11.27 19.86
N ILE A 283 -17.49 10.13 19.20
CA ILE A 283 -18.38 10.08 18.02
C ILE A 283 -19.78 10.62 18.36
N LYS A 284 -20.38 10.14 19.46
CA LYS A 284 -21.72 10.57 19.88
C LYS A 284 -21.76 12.06 20.19
N ALA A 285 -20.77 12.58 20.90
CA ALA A 285 -20.70 13.99 21.26
C ALA A 285 -20.71 14.88 20.01
N PHE A 286 -19.89 14.55 19.01
CA PHE A 286 -19.84 15.29 17.74
C PHE A 286 -21.18 15.28 16.99
N TYR A 287 -21.78 14.10 16.79
CA TYR A 287 -23.03 14.00 16.03
C TYR A 287 -24.23 14.58 16.80
N PHE A 288 -24.25 14.50 18.13
CA PHE A 288 -25.28 15.14 18.94
C PHE A 288 -25.15 16.66 18.92
N ASP A 289 -23.93 17.20 19.02
CA ASP A 289 -23.67 18.63 18.89
C ASP A 289 -24.13 19.17 17.53
N LEU A 290 -23.80 18.48 16.44
CA LEU A 290 -24.30 18.80 15.09
C LEU A 290 -25.83 18.81 15.01
N ALA A 291 -26.50 17.83 15.64
CA ALA A 291 -27.95 17.75 15.65
C ALA A 291 -28.61 18.86 16.47
N THR A 292 -27.93 19.39 17.49
CA THR A 292 -28.43 20.51 18.32
C THR A 292 -28.14 21.89 17.75
N LYS A 293 -27.19 21.99 16.80
CA LYS A 293 -26.85 23.23 16.09
C LYS A 293 -27.67 23.45 14.81
N ALA A 294 -28.43 22.45 14.37
CA ALA A 294 -29.34 22.49 13.23
C ALA A 294 -30.75 22.93 13.65
#